data_AF-A0A3D2HZJ9-F1
#
_entry.id   AF-A0A3D2HZJ9-F1
#
_cell.length_a   1.000
_cell.length_b   1.000
_cell.length_c   1.000
_cell.angle_alpha   90.00
_cell.angle_beta   90.00
_cell.angle_gamma   90.00
#
_symmetry.space_group_name_H-M   'P 1'
#
loop_
_entity.id
_entity.type
_entity.pdbx_description
1 polymer ?
#
loop_
_entity_poly.entity_id
_entity_poly.type
_entity_poly.pdbx_seq_one_letter_code
_entity_poly.pdbx_strand_id
1 'polypeptide(L)' 'MLELEGYPAPTFRVDESVKDFYAFTKDSFTLENYQYHPF' A
#
# COMPACT_ATOMS: atom_id res chain seq x y z
N MET A 1 -8.47 8.08 -18.88
CA MET A 1 -8.14 7.12 -17.79
C MET A 1 -8.26 5.66 -18.21
N LEU A 2 -9.17 5.29 -19.13
CA LEU A 2 -9.34 3.90 -19.61
C LEU A 2 -8.29 3.44 -20.64
N GLU A 3 -7.44 4.35 -21.13
CA GLU A 3 -6.44 4.08 -22.16
C GLU A 3 -5.01 3.98 -21.61
N LEU A 4 -4.81 4.28 -20.32
CA LEU A 4 -3.48 4.23 -19.71
C LEU A 4 -3.15 2.79 -19.30
N GLU A 5 -1.97 2.32 -19.68
CA GLU A 5 -1.47 1.02 -19.26
C GLU A 5 -1.33 0.97 -17.74
N GLY A 6 -1.73 -0.15 -17.14
CA GLY A 6 -1.62 -0.34 -15.70
C GLY A 6 -0.16 -0.54 -15.28
N TYR A 7 0.23 0.10 -14.19
CA TYR A 7 1.52 -0.19 -13.56
C TYR A 7 1.49 -1.54 -12.82
N PRO A 8 2.66 -2.15 -12.57
CA PRO A 8 2.75 -3.31 -11.69
C PRO A 8 2.08 -3.04 -10.34
N ALA A 9 1.42 -4.07 -9.78
CA ALA A 9 0.81 -3.97 -8.48
C ALA A 9 1.87 -3.69 -7.39
N PRO A 10 1.55 -2.83 -6.39
CA PRO A 10 2.46 -2.56 -5.29
C PRO A 10 2.58 -3.76 -4.35
N THR A 11 3.64 -3.76 -3.53
CA THR A 11 3.74 -4.68 -2.40
C THR A 11 3.14 -4.04 -1.17
N PHE A 12 2.16 -4.70 -0.56
CA PHE A 12 1.59 -4.30 0.72
C PHE A 12 2.30 -5.03 1.86
N ARG A 13 2.88 -4.27 2.80
CA ARG A 13 3.51 -4.81 4.01
C ARG A 13 2.76 -4.36 5.25
N VAL A 14 2.70 -5.26 6.22
CA VAL A 14 2.13 -5.05 7.55
C VAL A 14 3.26 -5.16 8.57
N ASP A 15 3.29 -4.26 9.55
CA ASP A 15 4.21 -4.35 10.68
C ASP A 15 3.88 -5.59 11.53
N GLU A 16 4.75 -6.60 11.44
CA GLU A 16 4.58 -7.86 12.17
C GLU A 16 4.85 -7.73 13.67
N SER A 17 5.40 -6.62 14.15
CA SER A 17 5.62 -6.39 15.58
C SER A 17 4.31 -6.08 16.32
N VAL A 18 3.28 -5.59 15.62
CA VAL A 18 1.96 -5.33 16.19
C VAL A 18 1.20 -6.65 16.39
N LYS A 19 0.91 -6.98 17.64
CA LYS A 19 0.20 -8.22 18.02
C LYS A 19 -1.24 -8.01 18.46
N ASP A 20 -1.63 -6.76 18.71
CA ASP A 20 -3.00 -6.37 19.04
C ASP A 20 -3.66 -5.76 17.81
N PHE A 21 -4.78 -6.34 17.38
CA PHE A 21 -5.55 -5.89 16.24
C PHE A 21 -6.01 -4.43 16.38
N TYR A 22 -6.31 -3.97 17.59
CA TYR A 22 -6.77 -2.60 17.82
C TYR A 22 -5.61 -1.60 17.99
N ALA A 23 -4.36 -2.08 18.04
CA ALA A 23 -3.18 -1.24 18.10
C ALA A 23 -2.64 -0.82 16.73
N PHE A 24 -3.21 -1.33 15.63
CA PHE A 24 -2.84 -0.89 14.28
C PHE A 24 -3.11 0.60 14.08
N THR A 25 -2.11 1.29 13.51
CA THR A 25 -2.21 2.67 13.08
C THR A 25 -1.94 2.77 11.58
N LYS A 26 -2.05 3.98 11.00
CA LYS A 26 -1.71 4.19 9.59
C LYS A 26 -0.25 3.82 9.28
N ASP A 27 0.63 4.00 10.25
CA ASP A 27 2.06 3.76 10.11
C ASP A 27 2.41 2.26 10.16
N SER A 28 1.48 1.41 10.60
CA SER A 28 1.65 -0.05 10.60
C SER A 28 1.56 -0.69 9.21
N PHE A 29 1.26 0.10 8.18
CA PHE A 29 1.08 -0.38 6.81
C PHE A 29 1.97 0.40 5.86
N THR A 30 2.60 -0.29 4.91
CA THR A 30 3.43 0.33 3.88
C THR A 30 3.05 -0.22 2.51
N LEU A 31 2.92 0.69 1.55
CA LEU A 31 2.80 0.35 0.13
C LEU A 31 4.12 0.65 -0.57
N GLU A 32 4.87 -0.39 -0.88
CA GLU A 32 6.13 -0.28 -1.59
C GLU A 32 5.87 -0.23 -3.10
N ASN A 33 6.62 0.62 -3.80
CA ASN A 33 6.53 0.80 -5.26
C ASN A 33 5.13 1.20 -5.78
N TYR A 34 4.33 1.89 -4.96
CA TYR A 34 3.04 2.40 -5.41
C TYR A 34 3.20 3.50 -6.46
N GLN A 35 2.58 3.29 -7.62
CA GLN A 35 2.56 4.23 -8.74
C GLN A 35 1.12 4.57 -9.10
N TYR A 36 0.88 5.84 -9.40
CA TYR A 36 -0.43 6.33 -9.82
C TYR A 36 -0.29 7.24 -11.02
N HIS A 37 -1.33 7.25 -11.86
CA HIS A 37 -1.41 8.15 -13.00
C HIS A 37 -1.77 9.56 -12.52
N PRO A 38 -1.23 10.62 -13.17
CA PRO A 38 -1.63 12.00 -12.89
C PRO A 38 -3.15 12.20 -13.07
N PHE A 39 -3.72 13.11 -12.27
CA PHE A 39 -5.13 13.48 -12.29
C PHE A 39 -5.47 14.50 -13.38
#